data_AF-A0A2V7HZP0-F1
#
_entry.id   AF-A0A2V7HZP0-F1
#
_cell.length_a   1.000
_cell.length_b   1.000
_cell.length_c   1.000
_cell.angle_alpha   90.00
_cell.angle_beta   90.00
_cell.angle_gamma   90.00
#
_symmetry.space_group_name_H-M   'P 1'
#
loop_
_entity.id
_entity.type
_entity.pdbx_description
1 polymer ?
#
loop_
_entity_poly.entity_id
_entity_poly.type
_entity_poly.pdbx_seq_one_letter_code
_entity_poly.pdbx_strand_id
1 'polypeptide(L)'
;MLPDNLGYLFDAPLRLAPSSPAVLMGRKDDMMNVAGENVYPKEVEDLLLRHPNLRDACVVPAPHGTKGEVPVALVVERERGRTSEDDVKRYCLERGAPYAHPRRVVFVEALPLGGTGKLDRTALKAQARELGVRA
;
A
#
# COMPACT_ATOMS: atom_id res chain seq x y z
N MET A 1 -56.51 -15.63 -0.91
CA MET A 1 -56.37 -16.02 0.50
C MET A 1 -54.86 -16.16 0.75
N LEU A 2 -54.25 -15.12 1.31
CA LEU A 2 -52.86 -15.12 1.77
C LEU A 2 -52.77 -15.81 3.14
N PRO A 3 -51.57 -16.23 3.55
CA PRO A 3 -51.19 -16.01 4.94
C PRO A 3 -49.87 -15.26 5.11
N ASP A 4 -49.93 -14.37 6.08
CA ASP A 4 -48.90 -13.55 6.71
C ASP A 4 -47.95 -14.34 7.64
N ASN A 5 -46.79 -13.70 7.87
CA ASN A 5 -46.04 -13.63 9.13
C ASN A 5 -44.88 -14.62 9.45
N LEU A 6 -43.68 -14.02 9.36
CA LEU A 6 -42.73 -13.75 10.45
C LEU A 6 -41.55 -14.71 10.69
N GLY A 7 -40.36 -14.20 10.33
CA GLY A 7 -39.19 -14.15 11.22
C GLY A 7 -38.19 -15.30 11.14
N TYR A 8 -37.05 -15.07 10.47
CA TYR A 8 -35.78 -15.64 10.93
C TYR A 8 -34.63 -14.64 10.79
N LEU A 9 -33.91 -14.56 11.90
CA LEU A 9 -32.80 -13.73 12.31
C LEU A 9 -31.59 -13.76 11.36
N PHE A 10 -30.89 -12.62 11.32
CA PHE A 10 -29.47 -12.51 11.02
C PHE A 10 -28.65 -13.47 11.90
N ASP A 11 -27.83 -14.32 11.28
CA ASP A 11 -26.40 -14.50 11.65
C ASP A 11 -25.74 -15.43 10.61
N ALA A 12 -25.37 -14.87 9.46
CA ALA A 12 -24.35 -15.47 8.63
C ALA A 12 -23.12 -14.58 8.78
N PRO A 13 -22.04 -15.02 9.46
CA PRO A 13 -20.79 -14.29 9.39
C PRO A 13 -20.39 -14.28 7.92
N LEU A 14 -20.44 -13.09 7.32
CA LEU A 14 -19.94 -12.80 5.99
C LEU A 14 -18.47 -13.18 6.00
N ARG A 15 -18.18 -14.44 5.67
CA ARG A 15 -16.82 -14.94 5.48
C ARG A 15 -16.35 -14.25 4.21
N LEU A 16 -15.75 -13.06 4.41
CA LEU A 16 -15.01 -12.33 3.39
C LEU A 16 -14.17 -13.36 2.65
N ALA A 17 -14.57 -13.68 1.43
CA ALA A 17 -13.76 -14.46 0.52
C ALA A 17 -12.37 -13.79 0.48
N PRO A 18 -11.27 -14.56 0.38
CA PRO A 18 -9.95 -13.96 0.32
C PRO A 18 -9.93 -13.06 -0.91
N SER A 19 -10.02 -11.75 -0.69
CA SER A 19 -9.93 -10.75 -1.75
C SER A 19 -8.62 -11.04 -2.46
N SER A 20 -8.73 -11.39 -3.75
CA SER A 20 -7.58 -11.54 -4.65
C SER A 20 -6.59 -10.41 -4.33
N PRO A 21 -5.28 -10.70 -4.22
CA PRO A 21 -4.29 -9.65 -3.98
C PRO A 21 -4.57 -8.55 -4.98
N ALA A 22 -4.76 -7.31 -4.50
CA ALA A 22 -5.14 -6.22 -5.37
C ALA A 22 -3.97 -6.03 -6.33
N VAL A 23 -4.10 -6.52 -7.56
CA VAL A 23 -3.06 -6.35 -8.57
C VAL A 23 -3.00 -4.85 -8.84
N LEU A 24 -1.99 -4.21 -8.25
CA LEU A 24 -1.76 -2.78 -8.32
C LEU A 24 -1.45 -2.41 -9.76
N MET A 25 -2.49 -2.10 -10.52
CA MET A 25 -2.38 -1.56 -11.86
C MET A 25 -2.01 -0.07 -11.76
N GLY A 26 -0.86 0.23 -11.14
CA GLY A 26 -0.17 1.49 -11.31
C GLY A 26 0.10 1.66 -12.80
N ARG A 27 -0.34 2.79 -13.36
CA ARG A 27 -0.03 3.13 -14.75
C ARG A 27 1.48 3.20 -14.88
N LYS A 28 2.00 2.73 -16.02
CA LYS A 28 3.43 2.68 -16.36
C LYS A 28 4.13 4.05 -16.37
N ASP A 29 3.36 5.13 -16.21
CA ASP A 29 3.78 6.53 -16.35
C ASP A 29 3.86 7.29 -15.02
N ASP A 30 3.49 6.68 -13.87
CA ASP A 30 3.61 7.33 -12.55
C ASP A 30 5.08 7.28 -12.12
N MET A 31 5.93 8.10 -12.72
CA MET A 31 7.35 8.28 -12.38
C MET A 31 7.48 9.37 -11.31
N MET A 32 8.30 9.15 -10.30
CA MET A 32 8.63 10.16 -9.29
C MET A 32 10.13 10.50 -9.33
N ASN A 33 10.46 11.76 -9.07
CA ASN A 33 11.83 12.23 -9.03
C ASN A 33 12.33 12.26 -7.58
N VAL A 34 13.29 11.41 -7.25
CA VAL A 34 13.87 11.32 -5.91
C VAL A 34 15.30 11.84 -5.98
N ALA A 35 15.52 13.07 -5.52
CA ALA A 35 16.83 13.72 -5.53
C ALA A 35 17.56 13.70 -6.90
N GLY A 36 16.82 13.78 -8.00
CA GLY A 36 17.35 13.75 -9.37
C GLY A 36 17.23 12.39 -10.07
N GLU A 37 16.85 11.33 -9.35
CA GLU A 37 16.72 9.97 -9.90
C GLU A 37 15.27 9.63 -10.25
N ASN A 38 15.08 8.97 -11.39
CA ASN A 38 13.77 8.50 -11.82
C ASN A 38 13.42 7.20 -11.07
N VAL A 39 12.45 7.28 -10.17
CA VAL A 39 11.93 6.14 -9.43
C VAL A 39 10.55 5.78 -9.97
N TYR A 40 10.38 4.50 -10.30
CA TYR A 40 9.09 3.95 -10.70
C TYR A 40 8.46 3.26 -9.48
N PRO A 41 7.46 3.86 -8.80
CA PRO A 41 6.73 3.25 -7.68
C PRO A 41 6.30 1.81 -7.99
N LYS A 42 5.90 1.51 -9.23
CA LYS A 42 5.50 0.16 -9.63
C LYS A 42 6.58 -0.90 -9.46
N GLU A 43 7.84 -0.58 -9.75
CA GLU A 43 8.96 -1.51 -9.55
C GLU A 43 9.16 -1.80 -8.06
N VAL A 44 9.02 -0.77 -7.22
CA VAL A 44 9.13 -0.89 -5.77
C VAL A 44 7.93 -1.66 -5.19
N GLU A 45 6.73 -1.38 -5.68
CA GLU A 45 5.50 -2.10 -5.33
C GLU A 45 5.62 -3.60 -5.68
N ASP A 46 6.06 -3.94 -6.90
CA ASP A 46 6.27 -5.35 -7.31
C ASP A 46 7.31 -6.05 -6.44
N LEU A 47 8.40 -5.35 -6.12
CA LEU A 47 9.42 -5.86 -5.22
C LEU A 47 8.86 -6.12 -3.82
N LEU A 48 8.09 -5.19 -3.25
CA LEU A 48 7.45 -5.34 -1.95
C LEU A 48 6.42 -6.47 -1.94
N LEU A 49 5.66 -6.67 -3.01
CA LEU A 49 4.69 -7.76 -3.13
C LEU A 49 5.36 -9.15 -3.15
N ARG A 50 6.65 -9.24 -3.49
CA ARG A 50 7.44 -10.48 -3.38
C ARG A 50 7.89 -10.78 -1.95
N HIS A 51 7.69 -9.86 -1.00
CA HIS A 51 8.02 -10.08 0.39
C HIS A 51 7.06 -11.11 1.02
N PRO A 52 7.56 -12.14 1.73
CA PRO A 52 6.75 -13.28 2.18
C PRO A 52 5.61 -12.88 3.13
N ASN A 53 5.78 -11.82 3.92
CA ASN A 53 4.78 -11.34 4.86
C ASN A 53 3.94 -10.15 4.34
N LEU A 54 4.20 -9.64 3.13
CA LEU A 54 3.39 -8.55 2.60
C LEU A 54 2.28 -9.11 1.72
N ARG A 55 1.07 -8.57 1.91
CA ARG A 55 -0.14 -8.91 1.16
C ARG A 55 -0.33 -7.94 0.01
N ASP A 56 -0.30 -6.64 0.34
CA ASP A 56 -0.50 -5.54 -0.58
C ASP A 56 0.54 -4.45 -0.26
N ALA A 57 0.99 -3.71 -1.27
CA ALA A 57 1.96 -2.64 -1.13
C ALA A 57 1.68 -1.52 -2.12
N CYS A 58 1.67 -0.27 -1.67
CA CYS A 58 1.57 0.90 -2.52
C CYS A 58 2.67 1.89 -2.22
N VAL A 59 3.32 2.40 -3.26
CA VAL A 59 4.36 3.42 -3.12
C VAL A 59 3.86 4.74 -3.67
N VAL A 60 3.98 5.78 -2.85
CA VAL A 60 3.60 7.14 -3.20
C VAL A 60 4.72 8.13 -2.86
N PRO A 61 4.86 9.21 -3.63
CA PRO A 61 5.79 10.27 -3.29
C PRO A 61 5.27 11.08 -2.09
N ALA A 62 6.17 11.32 -1.13
CA ALA A 62 5.95 12.25 -0.04
C ALA A 62 6.97 13.39 -0.11
N PRO A 63 6.57 14.64 0.19
CA PRO A 63 7.49 15.77 0.21
C PRO A 63 8.56 15.60 1.29
N HIS A 64 9.80 15.91 0.96
CA HIS A 64 10.95 15.82 1.85
C HIS A 64 11.79 17.09 1.76
N GLY A 65 12.07 17.74 2.90
CA GLY A 65 12.71 19.06 2.95
C GLY A 65 14.05 19.16 2.20
N THR A 66 14.87 18.10 2.22
CA THR A 66 16.19 18.09 1.57
C THR A 66 16.22 17.46 0.17
N LYS A 67 15.30 16.55 -0.14
CA LYS A 67 15.36 15.69 -1.35
C LYS A 67 14.26 16.00 -2.37
N GLY A 68 13.42 16.99 -2.08
CA GLY A 68 12.21 17.30 -2.84
C GLY A 68 11.11 16.29 -2.50
N GLU A 69 11.26 15.06 -2.98
CA GLU A 69 10.31 13.97 -2.77
C GLU A 69 11.05 12.67 -2.40
N VAL A 70 10.42 11.85 -1.57
CA VAL A 70 10.91 10.51 -1.21
C VAL A 70 9.80 9.48 -1.34
N PRO A 71 10.13 8.23 -1.69
CA PRO A 71 9.14 7.16 -1.78
C PRO A 71 8.72 6.73 -0.38
N VAL A 72 7.41 6.72 -0.13
CA VAL A 72 6.78 6.17 1.07
C VAL A 72 5.96 4.96 0.65
N ALA A 73 6.25 3.82 1.27
CA ALA A 73 5.50 2.59 1.05
C ALA A 73 4.41 2.44 2.10
N LEU A 74 3.16 2.30 1.69
CA LEU A 74 2.06 1.83 2.52
C LEU A 74 1.88 0.35 2.24
N VAL A 75 1.95 -0.48 3.27
CA VAL A 75 1.95 -1.93 3.11
C VAL A 75 0.93 -2.58 4.04
N VAL A 76 0.35 -3.68 3.58
CA VAL A 76 -0.57 -4.51 4.35
C VAL A 76 0.14 -5.82 4.66
N GLU A 77 0.28 -6.16 5.93
CA GLU A 77 0.88 -7.43 6.35
C GLU A 77 -0.13 -8.57 6.19
N ARG A 78 0.39 -9.76 5.88
CA ARG A 78 -0.37 -11.03 5.96
C ARG A 78 -0.55 -11.44 7.42
N GLU A 79 0.52 -11.37 8.19
CA GLU A 79 0.54 -11.61 9.64
C GLU A 79 1.09 -10.35 10.33
N ARG A 80 0.22 -9.68 11.10
CA ARG A 80 0.56 -8.44 11.81
C ARG A 80 1.72 -8.66 12.79
N GLY A 81 2.72 -7.78 12.72
CA GLY A 81 3.85 -7.78 13.67
C GLY A 81 4.95 -8.80 13.38
N ARG A 82 4.86 -9.52 12.25
CA ARG A 82 5.89 -10.47 11.81
C ARG A 82 6.99 -9.77 10.99
N THR A 83 6.75 -8.54 10.52
CA THR A 83 7.70 -7.75 9.75
C THR A 83 7.80 -6.33 10.30
N SER A 84 9.02 -5.80 10.32
CA SER A 84 9.28 -4.43 10.78
C SER A 84 9.60 -3.51 9.59
N GLU A 85 9.47 -2.19 9.78
CA GLU A 85 9.85 -1.20 8.75
C GLU A 85 11.29 -1.42 8.26
N ASP A 86 12.22 -1.73 9.16
CA ASP A 86 13.62 -1.98 8.84
C ASP A 86 13.81 -3.24 7.96
N ASP A 87 13.05 -4.30 8.26
CA ASP A 87 13.08 -5.55 7.50
C ASP A 87 12.62 -5.33 6.05
N VAL A 88 11.53 -4.58 5.87
CA VAL A 88 11.04 -4.18 4.54
C VAL A 88 12.06 -3.31 3.80
N LYS A 89 12.63 -2.31 4.48
CA LYS A 89 13.67 -1.44 3.90
C LYS A 89 14.88 -2.24 3.46
N ARG A 90 15.35 -3.15 4.31
CA ARG A 90 16.47 -4.03 4.03
C ARG A 90 16.18 -4.93 2.83
N TYR A 91 15.00 -5.55 2.79
CA TYR A 91 14.57 -6.35 1.65
C TYR A 91 14.60 -5.56 0.33
N CYS A 92 14.13 -4.31 0.35
CA CYS A 92 14.19 -3.43 -0.81
C CYS A 92 15.63 -3.02 -1.19
N LEU A 93 16.49 -2.77 -0.21
CA LEU A 93 17.90 -2.41 -0.44
C LEU A 93 18.72 -3.58 -0.99
N GLU A 94 18.44 -4.81 -0.55
CA GLU A 94 19.17 -6.01 -1.01
C GLU A 94 18.77 -6.44 -2.43
N ARG A 95 17.58 -6.06 -2.91
CA ARG A 95 17.00 -6.55 -4.17
C ARG A 95 16.65 -5.46 -5.19
N GLY A 96 16.62 -4.21 -4.76
CA GLY A 96 16.24 -3.05 -5.58
C GLY A 96 17.30 -1.98 -5.60
N ALA A 97 17.04 -0.91 -6.34
CA ALA A 97 17.97 0.21 -6.42
C ALA A 97 18.01 1.03 -5.10
N PRO A 98 19.18 1.48 -4.65
CA PRO A 98 19.33 2.20 -3.39
C PRO A 98 18.68 3.59 -3.39
N TYR A 99 18.25 4.13 -4.53
CA TYR A 99 17.45 5.36 -4.59
C TYR A 99 15.94 5.08 -4.66
N ALA A 100 15.55 3.84 -5.02
CA ALA A 100 14.16 3.41 -5.12
C ALA A 100 13.61 2.81 -3.82
N HIS A 101 14.45 2.51 -2.83
CA HIS A 101 13.98 2.00 -1.53
C HIS A 101 13.04 2.99 -0.83
N PRO A 102 11.93 2.52 -0.25
CA PRO A 102 11.02 3.38 0.49
C PRO A 102 11.72 3.95 1.73
N ARG A 103 11.67 5.27 1.89
CA ARG A 103 12.29 5.95 3.04
C ARG A 103 11.49 5.76 4.32
N ARG A 104 10.18 5.53 4.17
CA ARG A 104 9.22 5.23 5.24
C ARG A 104 8.35 4.08 4.80
N VAL A 105 8.06 3.17 5.73
CA VAL A 105 7.12 2.07 5.51
C VAL A 105 6.02 2.18 6.55
N VAL A 106 4.79 2.32 6.07
CA VAL A 106 3.61 2.50 6.93
C VAL A 106 2.73 1.28 6.79
N PHE A 107 2.58 0.58 7.89
CA PHE A 107 1.72 -0.60 7.97
C PHE A 107 0.27 -0.15 8.15
N VAL A 108 -0.58 -0.50 7.20
CA VAL A 108 -2.01 -0.19 7.20
C VAL A 108 -2.83 -1.49 7.18
N GLU A 109 -4.04 -1.45 7.72
CA GLU A 109 -4.92 -2.64 7.73
C GLU A 109 -5.43 -2.99 6.33
N ALA A 110 -5.67 -1.95 5.54
CA ALA A 110 -6.07 -2.05 4.15
C ALA A 110 -5.64 -0.77 3.43
N LEU A 111 -5.26 -0.91 2.16
CA LEU A 111 -5.06 0.25 1.30
C LEU A 111 -6.43 0.87 0.96
N PRO A 112 -6.58 2.20 1.04
CA PRO A 112 -7.83 2.86 0.68
C PRO A 112 -8.12 2.60 -0.81
N LEU A 113 -9.25 1.94 -1.04
CA LEU A 113 -9.81 1.72 -2.37
C LEU A 113 -10.83 2.84 -2.62
N GLY A 114 -10.74 3.51 -3.75
CA GLY A 114 -11.76 4.42 -4.25
C GLY A 114 -13.01 3.67 -4.70
N GLY A 115 -14.09 4.40 -4.98
CA GLY A 115 -15.43 3.84 -5.26
C GLY A 115 -15.56 2.88 -6.45
N THR A 116 -14.49 2.69 -7.23
CA THR A 116 -14.42 1.69 -8.31
C THR A 116 -13.65 0.42 -7.93
N GLY A 117 -13.29 0.24 -6.65
CA GLY A 117 -12.44 -0.84 -6.18
C GLY A 117 -10.97 -0.70 -6.58
N LYS A 118 -10.58 0.47 -7.14
CA LYS A 118 -9.20 0.82 -7.48
C LYS A 118 -8.58 1.62 -6.35
N LEU A 119 -7.27 1.52 -6.15
CA LEU A 119 -6.56 2.29 -5.14
C LEU A 119 -6.83 3.81 -5.28
N ASP A 120 -7.18 4.47 -4.18
CA ASP A 120 -7.34 5.92 -4.15
C ASP A 120 -5.99 6.60 -3.90
N ARG A 121 -5.23 6.81 -4.98
CA ARG A 121 -3.90 7.46 -4.91
C ARG A 121 -3.97 8.87 -4.32
N THR A 122 -5.09 9.57 -4.46
CA THR A 122 -5.26 10.92 -3.90
C THR A 122 -5.32 10.86 -2.37
N ALA A 123 -6.15 9.97 -1.82
CA ALA A 123 -6.20 9.71 -0.39
C ALA A 123 -4.85 9.22 0.14
N LEU A 124 -4.14 8.36 -0.59
CA LEU A 124 -2.81 7.88 -0.21
C LEU A 124 -1.75 8.99 -0.23
N LYS A 125 -1.76 9.86 -1.23
CA LYS A 125 -0.86 11.03 -1.26
C LYS A 125 -1.19 12.00 -0.12
N ALA A 126 -2.45 12.18 0.23
CA ALA A 126 -2.85 12.97 1.40
C ALA A 126 -2.34 12.33 2.69
N GLN A 127 -2.56 11.03 2.88
CA GLN A 127 -2.03 10.28 4.02
C GLN A 127 -0.50 10.37 4.07
N ALA A 128 0.20 10.19 2.95
CA ALA A 128 1.67 10.28 2.91
C ALA A 128 2.19 11.69 3.23
N ARG A 129 1.45 12.75 2.88
CA ARG A 129 1.76 14.12 3.30
C ARG A 129 1.56 14.33 4.80
N GLU A 130 0.49 13.77 5.37
CA GLU A 130 0.23 13.83 6.82
C GLU A 130 1.26 13.01 7.62
N LEU A 131 1.63 11.85 7.09
CA LEU A 131 2.72 10.99 7.57
C LEU A 131 4.11 11.58 7.29
N GLY A 132 4.15 12.84 6.82
CA GLY A 132 5.30 13.52 6.26
C GLY A 132 6.62 13.14 6.92
N VAL A 133 7.57 12.73 6.08
CA VAL A 133 8.94 12.43 6.49
C VAL A 133 9.59 13.76 6.87
N ARG A 134 9.46 14.14 8.15
CA ARG A 134 10.18 15.29 8.70
C ARG A 134 11.67 14.97 8.61
N ALA A 135 12.41 15.92 8.05
CA ALA A 135 13.87 15.86 7.95
C ALA A 135 14.52 15.73 9.33
#